data_AF-A0A9E4GR19-F1
#
_entry.id   AF-A0A9E4GR19-F1
#
_cell.length_a   1.000
_cell.length_b   1.000
_cell.length_c   1.000
_cell.angle_alpha   90.00
_cell.angle_beta   90.00
_cell.angle_gamma   90.00
#
_symmetry.space_group_name_H-M   'P 1'
#
loop_
_entity.id
_entity.type
_entity.pdbx_description
1 polymer ?
#
loop_
_entity_poly.entity_id
_entity_poly.type
_entity_poly.pdbx_seq_one_letter_code
_entity_poly.pdbx_strand_id
1 'polypeptide(L)'
;MSTPQDDTQPLAPLPSQEAQTGGAAPERQRPSARRDRRSCLYQALAAAALLLLALLIVLLAGLAGWTAGQQQAQDVIAVTQAARLRDQLGRIPGDVAAGNTQLLQARLDFLADMTPGVPKLPQLRQTATALARPTLTFTPGPTFTPTITATVVAPQTVAWDPEELLRQGREAIGTGAYEEGVDLLQALEALAPDYASETVRELILNGLTRQAQRLFRSGERLAEAILATDEAIRYGLSADSGLRYERYVAALYLDARSQISRGPAASIPALRALYEVAPGYRDGEVRGLLAGQHAAWAEQLLTEGDPCAAHEQLQQALVLRADAALAQRRDEANQLCQQGVTLPGQQPPAGATLETGAYIGAPGGG
;
A
#
# COMPACT_ATOMS: atom_id res chain seq x y z
N MET A 1 -52.14 -41.52 -29.94
CA MET A 1 -51.90 -41.62 -31.39
C MET A 1 -50.41 -41.82 -31.57
N SER A 2 -50.04 -43.08 -31.80
CA SER A 2 -48.69 -43.59 -31.94
C SER A 2 -48.56 -44.17 -33.33
N THR A 3 -47.37 -44.04 -33.94
CA THR A 3 -46.70 -44.86 -35.00
C THR A 3 -45.93 -43.96 -35.98
N PRO A 4 -44.91 -44.44 -36.72
CA PRO A 4 -43.94 -45.50 -36.41
C PRO A 4 -42.49 -45.19 -36.87
N GLN A 5 -41.58 -46.08 -36.49
CA GLN A 5 -40.24 -46.35 -37.05
C GLN A 5 -40.25 -46.54 -38.58
N ASP A 6 -39.12 -46.22 -39.21
CA ASP A 6 -38.65 -46.96 -40.38
C ASP A 6 -37.14 -47.20 -40.29
N ASP A 7 -36.78 -48.48 -40.42
CA ASP A 7 -35.44 -49.06 -40.48
C ASP A 7 -34.95 -49.04 -41.95
N THR A 8 -33.64 -48.94 -42.19
CA THR A 8 -33.01 -49.66 -43.33
C THR A 8 -31.49 -49.78 -43.18
N GLN A 9 -31.05 -51.04 -43.16
CA GLN A 9 -29.70 -51.66 -43.14
C GLN A 9 -28.87 -51.37 -44.43
N PRO A 10 -27.61 -51.89 -44.69
CA PRO A 10 -26.97 -53.14 -44.20
C PRO A 10 -25.41 -53.26 -44.05
N LEU A 11 -25.03 -54.47 -43.58
CA LEU A 11 -23.76 -55.24 -43.42
C LEU A 11 -22.65 -55.06 -44.50
N ALA A 12 -21.35 -55.44 -44.39
CA ALA A 12 -20.56 -56.55 -43.76
C ALA A 12 -19.02 -56.20 -43.85
N PRO A 13 -17.98 -57.07 -43.65
CA PRO A 13 -17.86 -58.43 -43.06
C PRO A 13 -16.67 -58.69 -42.09
N LEU A 14 -16.84 -59.73 -41.25
CA LEU A 14 -15.99 -60.84 -40.71
C LEU A 14 -14.41 -60.87 -40.69
N PRO A 15 -13.80 -61.79 -39.89
CA PRO A 15 -12.58 -61.59 -39.09
C PRO A 15 -11.33 -62.34 -39.61
N SER A 16 -10.18 -62.04 -39.00
CA SER A 16 -8.96 -62.87 -39.10
C SER A 16 -8.36 -63.12 -37.73
N GLN A 17 -8.14 -64.40 -37.48
CA GLN A 17 -7.61 -65.04 -36.30
C GLN A 17 -6.14 -65.37 -36.59
N GLU A 18 -5.20 -64.98 -35.72
CA GLU A 18 -3.88 -65.61 -35.70
C GLU A 18 -3.40 -65.77 -34.25
N ALA A 19 -3.13 -67.03 -33.93
CA ALA A 19 -2.62 -67.52 -32.66
C ALA A 19 -1.11 -67.30 -32.57
N GLN A 20 -0.59 -67.06 -31.35
CA GLN A 20 0.74 -67.54 -30.99
C GLN A 20 0.86 -67.76 -29.48
N THR A 21 1.19 -69.02 -29.18
CA THR A 21 1.36 -69.69 -27.89
C THR A 21 2.75 -69.53 -27.28
N GLY A 22 2.83 -69.64 -25.95
CA GLY A 22 4.04 -69.94 -25.15
C GLY A 22 4.33 -68.84 -24.13
N GLY A 23 4.39 -69.03 -22.81
CA GLY A 23 4.59 -70.21 -21.97
C GLY A 23 5.80 -69.94 -21.06
N ALA A 24 5.60 -69.67 -19.76
CA ALA A 24 6.51 -70.00 -18.65
C ALA A 24 6.13 -69.34 -17.30
N ALA A 25 5.86 -70.21 -16.31
CA ALA A 25 6.17 -70.19 -14.86
C ALA A 25 5.87 -68.98 -13.94
N PRO A 26 5.23 -69.20 -12.76
CA PRO A 26 5.15 -68.21 -11.68
C PRO A 26 6.25 -68.44 -10.64
N GLU A 27 7.14 -67.45 -10.45
CA GLU A 27 8.17 -67.49 -9.41
C GLU A 27 7.70 -66.77 -8.15
N ARG A 28 7.54 -67.54 -7.06
CA ARG A 28 7.20 -67.05 -5.72
C ARG A 28 8.38 -66.32 -5.12
N GLN A 29 8.24 -65.02 -4.84
CA GLN A 29 9.20 -64.30 -3.99
C GLN A 29 8.72 -64.26 -2.53
N ARG A 30 9.57 -64.82 -1.66
CA ARG A 30 9.44 -64.82 -0.19
C ARG A 30 9.97 -63.50 0.38
N PRO A 31 9.39 -62.96 1.47
CA PRO A 31 9.90 -61.75 2.10
C PRO A 31 11.09 -62.09 3.00
N SER A 32 12.29 -61.64 2.62
CA SER A 32 13.48 -61.70 3.46
C SER A 32 13.58 -60.44 4.32
N ALA A 33 13.08 -60.55 5.55
CA ALA A 33 13.38 -59.61 6.61
C ALA A 33 14.87 -59.72 6.99
N ARG A 34 15.70 -58.84 6.43
CA ARG A 34 17.03 -58.52 6.98
C ARG A 34 17.16 -57.02 7.07
N ARG A 35 16.81 -56.51 8.26
CA ARG A 35 16.82 -55.09 8.61
C ARG A 35 18.28 -54.60 8.61
N ASP A 36 18.66 -53.96 7.51
CA ASP A 36 19.98 -53.39 7.29
C ASP A 36 20.21 -52.22 8.26
N ARG A 37 21.05 -52.42 9.27
CA ARG A 37 21.45 -51.40 10.26
C ARG A 37 22.02 -50.13 9.62
N ARG A 38 22.53 -50.22 8.40
CA ARG A 38 23.04 -49.07 7.62
C ARG A 38 21.92 -48.14 7.16
N SER A 39 20.73 -48.68 6.90
CA SER A 39 19.57 -47.89 6.45
C SER A 39 19.04 -46.94 7.54
N CYS A 40 19.20 -47.29 8.82
CA CYS A 40 18.80 -46.43 9.94
C CYS A 40 19.68 -45.18 10.07
N LEU A 41 20.98 -45.29 9.74
CA LEU A 41 21.91 -44.16 9.77
C LEU A 41 21.60 -43.18 8.62
N TYR A 42 21.32 -43.70 7.43
CA TYR A 42 20.92 -42.89 6.28
C TYR A 42 19.56 -42.22 6.50
N GLN A 43 18.58 -42.92 7.10
CA GLN A 43 17.28 -42.32 7.44
C GLN A 43 17.40 -41.24 8.53
N ALA A 44 18.25 -41.43 9.54
CA ALA A 44 18.51 -40.40 10.55
C ALA A 44 19.22 -39.17 9.98
N LEU A 45 20.23 -39.37 9.11
CA LEU A 45 20.90 -38.28 8.41
C LEU A 45 19.96 -37.51 7.46
N ALA A 46 19.11 -38.24 6.72
CA ALA A 46 18.11 -37.63 5.85
C ALA A 46 17.09 -36.81 6.65
N ALA A 47 16.60 -37.33 7.78
CA ALA A 47 15.70 -36.61 8.67
C ALA A 47 16.36 -35.36 9.28
N ALA A 48 17.61 -35.46 9.71
CA ALA A 48 18.37 -34.32 10.25
C ALA A 48 18.60 -33.23 9.18
N ALA A 49 18.94 -33.62 7.94
CA ALA A 49 19.10 -32.69 6.83
C ALA A 49 17.77 -31.98 6.48
N LEU A 50 16.65 -32.69 6.50
CA LEU A 50 15.32 -32.13 6.28
C LEU A 50 14.92 -31.13 7.37
N LEU A 51 15.21 -31.46 8.64
CA LEU A 51 14.91 -30.59 9.78
C LEU A 51 15.77 -29.32 9.75
N LEU A 52 17.05 -29.45 9.37
CA LEU A 52 17.95 -28.32 9.18
C LEU A 52 17.49 -27.42 8.01
N LEU A 53 17.04 -28.01 6.90
CA LEU A 53 16.47 -27.27 5.78
C LEU A 53 15.20 -26.51 6.19
N ALA A 54 14.30 -27.15 6.96
CA ALA A 54 13.08 -26.51 7.45
C ALA A 54 13.38 -25.32 8.37
N LEU A 55 14.34 -25.47 9.30
CA LEU A 55 14.81 -24.38 10.15
C LEU A 55 15.40 -23.23 9.33
N LEU A 56 16.15 -23.55 8.28
CA LEU A 56 16.77 -22.56 7.41
C LEU A 56 15.71 -21.78 6.60
N ILE A 57 14.65 -22.44 6.14
CA ILE A 57 13.51 -21.76 5.49
C ILE A 57 12.79 -20.81 6.46
N VAL A 58 12.51 -21.25 7.69
CA VAL A 58 11.86 -20.40 8.72
C VAL A 58 12.74 -19.20 9.07
N LEU A 59 14.04 -19.40 9.19
CA LEU A 59 15.01 -18.33 9.45
C LEU A 59 15.05 -17.32 8.29
N LEU A 60 15.10 -17.79 7.05
CA LEU A 60 15.10 -16.92 5.87
C LEU A 60 13.79 -16.15 5.73
N ALA A 61 12.64 -16.77 6.03
CA ALA A 61 11.34 -16.09 6.04
C ALA A 61 11.26 -15.01 7.14
N GLY A 62 11.77 -15.29 8.34
CA GLY A 62 11.84 -14.31 9.43
C GLY A 62 12.75 -13.13 9.10
N LEU A 63 13.90 -13.39 8.48
CA LEU A 63 14.83 -12.34 8.05
C LEU A 63 14.26 -11.50 6.90
N ALA A 64 13.54 -12.11 5.95
CA ALA A 64 12.87 -11.39 4.86
C ALA A 64 11.69 -10.54 5.38
N GLY A 65 10.95 -11.02 6.37
CA GLY A 65 9.88 -10.24 7.01
C GLY A 65 10.39 -9.02 7.79
N TRP A 66 11.55 -9.15 8.45
CA TRP A 66 12.19 -8.04 9.18
C TRP A 66 12.66 -6.92 8.23
N THR A 67 13.29 -7.28 7.10
CA THR A 67 13.79 -6.30 6.13
C THR A 67 12.65 -5.61 5.38
N ALA A 68 11.59 -6.32 5.03
CA ALA A 68 10.38 -5.73 4.46
C ALA A 68 9.68 -4.78 5.45
N GLY A 69 9.60 -5.14 6.74
CA GLY A 69 9.03 -4.28 7.78
C GLY A 69 9.79 -2.96 7.99
N GLN A 70 11.12 -2.95 7.80
CA GLN A 70 11.90 -1.71 7.86
C GLN A 70 11.80 -0.87 6.58
N GLN A 71 11.66 -1.47 5.39
CA GLN A 71 11.41 -0.72 4.16
C GLN A 71 10.04 -0.03 4.20
N GLN A 72 9.03 -0.66 4.79
CA GLN A 72 7.69 -0.07 4.93
C GLN A 72 7.65 1.10 5.92
N ALA A 73 8.46 1.07 6.98
CA ALA A 73 8.69 2.22 7.86
C ALA A 73 9.40 3.37 7.12
N GLN A 74 10.33 3.06 6.21
CA GLN A 74 11.03 4.06 5.40
C GLN A 74 10.16 4.64 4.26
N ASP A 75 9.25 3.87 3.67
CA ASP A 75 8.28 4.37 2.69
C ASP A 75 7.29 5.34 3.33
N VAL A 76 6.86 5.10 4.57
CA VAL A 76 6.06 6.05 5.35
C VAL A 76 6.87 7.31 5.68
N ILE A 77 8.17 7.20 6.00
CA ILE A 77 9.07 8.34 6.21
C ILE A 77 9.34 9.13 4.91
N ALA A 78 9.50 8.46 3.77
CA ALA A 78 9.72 9.09 2.48
C ALA A 78 8.46 9.78 1.95
N VAL A 79 7.28 9.17 2.14
CA VAL A 79 5.98 9.79 1.82
C VAL A 79 5.70 10.96 2.75
N THR A 80 6.06 10.90 4.03
CA THR A 80 5.88 12.02 4.98
C THR A 80 6.89 13.14 4.78
N GLN A 81 8.15 12.86 4.46
CA GLN A 81 9.14 13.88 4.08
C GLN A 81 8.78 14.53 2.74
N ALA A 82 8.36 13.75 1.73
CA ALA A 82 7.90 14.29 0.46
C ALA A 82 6.58 15.08 0.60
N ALA A 83 5.69 14.68 1.52
CA ALA A 83 4.49 15.45 1.85
C ALA A 83 4.84 16.76 2.56
N ARG A 84 5.73 16.73 3.57
CA ARG A 84 6.21 17.93 4.26
C ARG A 84 6.93 18.88 3.31
N LEU A 85 7.78 18.36 2.40
CA LEU A 85 8.44 19.16 1.38
C LEU A 85 7.46 19.74 0.36
N ARG A 86 6.49 18.93 -0.13
CA ARG A 86 5.47 19.37 -1.09
C ARG A 86 4.52 20.40 -0.48
N ASP A 87 4.20 20.25 0.79
CA ASP A 87 3.39 21.19 1.57
C ASP A 87 4.13 22.52 1.75
N GLN A 88 5.37 22.51 2.24
CA GLN A 88 6.18 23.73 2.39
C GLN A 88 6.44 24.44 1.05
N LEU A 89 6.70 23.69 -0.04
CA LEU A 89 6.83 24.27 -1.39
C LEU A 89 5.51 24.79 -1.95
N GLY A 90 4.39 24.11 -1.66
CA GLY A 90 3.05 24.50 -2.09
C GLY A 90 2.53 25.78 -1.44
N ARG A 91 3.09 26.16 -0.28
CA ARG A 91 2.69 27.37 0.48
C ARG A 91 3.42 28.65 0.07
N ILE A 92 4.59 28.53 -0.57
CA ILE A 92 5.38 29.69 -1.04
C ILE A 92 4.56 30.66 -1.92
N PRO A 93 3.74 30.20 -2.90
CA PRO A 93 2.91 31.11 -3.69
C PRO A 93 1.92 31.92 -2.84
N GLY A 94 1.43 31.35 -1.74
CA GLY A 94 0.55 32.01 -0.78
C GLY A 94 1.25 33.13 -0.01
N ASP A 95 2.46 32.88 0.52
CA ASP A 95 3.22 33.91 1.24
C ASP A 95 3.60 35.08 0.33
N VAL A 96 3.95 34.76 -0.92
CA VAL A 96 4.26 35.75 -1.96
C VAL A 96 3.01 36.59 -2.28
N ALA A 97 1.85 35.95 -2.45
CA ALA A 97 0.59 36.64 -2.72
C ALA A 97 0.11 37.50 -1.54
N ALA A 98 0.37 37.05 -0.31
CA ALA A 98 0.04 37.77 0.92
C ALA A 98 1.03 38.90 1.25
N GLY A 99 2.18 39.00 0.57
CA GLY A 99 3.21 39.99 0.86
C GLY A 99 3.91 39.76 2.21
N ASN A 100 3.75 38.58 2.81
CA ASN A 100 4.31 38.22 4.12
C ASN A 100 5.81 37.87 4.00
N THR A 101 6.61 38.89 3.70
CA THR A 101 8.05 38.76 3.41
C THR A 101 8.84 38.13 4.56
N GLN A 102 8.43 38.34 5.81
CA GLN A 102 9.08 37.74 6.98
C GLN A 102 8.81 36.23 7.09
N LEU A 103 7.56 35.80 6.92
CA LEU A 103 7.18 34.38 6.92
C LEU A 103 7.81 33.63 5.73
N LEU A 104 7.81 34.26 4.56
CA LEU A 104 8.47 33.75 3.36
C LEU A 104 9.97 33.53 3.60
N GLN A 105 10.65 34.50 4.22
CA GLN A 105 12.08 34.39 4.53
C GLN A 105 12.35 33.25 5.53
N ALA A 106 11.59 33.19 6.63
CA ALA A 106 11.71 32.13 7.63
C ALA A 106 11.48 30.75 7.02
N ARG A 107 10.48 30.60 6.15
CA ARG A 107 10.17 29.34 5.46
C ARG A 107 11.29 28.92 4.48
N LEU A 108 11.90 29.87 3.78
CA LEU A 108 13.04 29.61 2.90
C LEU A 108 14.31 29.21 3.67
N ASP A 109 14.55 29.80 4.85
CA ASP A 109 15.68 29.43 5.71
C ASP A 109 15.47 28.04 6.34
N PHE A 110 14.24 27.72 6.76
CA PHE A 110 13.86 26.38 7.22
C PHE A 110 14.03 25.29 6.14
N LEU A 111 13.62 25.56 4.90
CA LEU A 111 13.83 24.65 3.77
C LEU A 111 15.31 24.40 3.46
N ALA A 112 16.16 25.41 3.67
CA ALA A 112 17.60 25.33 3.49
C ALA A 112 18.27 24.43 4.55
N ASP A 113 17.82 24.52 5.81
CA ASP A 113 18.33 23.69 6.90
C ASP A 113 17.88 22.23 6.80
N MET A 114 16.63 21.99 6.38
CA MET A 114 16.08 20.63 6.35
C MET A 114 16.55 19.79 5.14
N THR A 115 17.09 20.42 4.10
CA THR A 115 17.41 19.74 2.83
C THR A 115 18.71 20.27 2.19
N PRO A 116 19.89 19.97 2.75
CA PRO A 116 21.15 20.39 2.14
C PRO A 116 21.34 19.67 0.78
N GLY A 117 21.18 20.40 -0.32
CA GLY A 117 21.49 19.92 -1.68
C GLY A 117 20.35 19.91 -2.71
N VAL A 118 19.19 20.52 -2.45
CA VAL A 118 18.11 20.60 -3.45
C VAL A 118 18.52 21.50 -4.63
N PRO A 119 18.63 20.98 -5.87
CA PRO A 119 18.79 21.82 -7.05
C PRO A 119 17.57 22.74 -7.17
N LYS A 120 17.81 24.03 -7.40
CA LYS A 120 16.82 25.13 -7.51
C LYS A 120 16.43 25.90 -6.25
N LEU A 121 16.87 25.51 -5.06
CA LEU A 121 16.65 26.32 -3.84
C LEU A 121 17.24 27.75 -3.93
N PRO A 122 18.44 27.96 -4.51
CA PRO A 122 18.97 29.31 -4.73
C PRO A 122 18.12 30.14 -5.71
N GLN A 123 17.51 29.48 -6.70
CA GLN A 123 16.65 30.13 -7.71
C GLN A 123 15.26 30.48 -7.15
N LEU A 124 14.73 29.65 -6.23
CA LEU A 124 13.54 29.94 -5.45
C LEU A 124 13.77 31.13 -4.50
N ARG A 125 14.91 31.19 -3.80
CA ARG A 125 15.30 32.37 -3.02
C ARG A 125 15.34 33.62 -3.89
N GLN A 126 16.00 33.58 -5.04
CA GLN A 126 16.08 34.73 -5.96
C GLN A 126 14.71 35.17 -6.48
N THR A 127 13.82 34.24 -6.82
CA THR A 127 12.46 34.54 -7.31
C THR A 127 11.58 35.13 -6.19
N ALA A 128 11.65 34.58 -4.99
CA ALA A 128 10.94 35.08 -3.81
C ALA A 128 11.41 36.49 -3.41
N THR A 129 12.72 36.75 -3.42
CA THR A 129 13.26 38.10 -3.14
C THR A 129 12.93 39.12 -4.23
N ALA A 130 12.82 38.67 -5.50
CA ALA A 130 12.40 39.52 -6.61
C ALA A 130 10.91 39.92 -6.53
N LEU A 131 10.05 39.02 -6.02
CA LEU A 131 8.62 39.25 -5.85
C LEU A 131 8.28 40.03 -4.56
N ALA A 132 9.15 40.00 -3.56
CA ALA A 132 9.04 40.77 -2.31
C ALA A 132 9.38 42.27 -2.46
N ARG A 133 9.82 42.72 -3.65
CA ARG A 133 10.02 44.15 -3.94
C ARG A 133 8.76 44.71 -4.59
N PRO A 134 8.15 45.79 -4.05
CA PRO A 134 7.02 46.43 -4.72
C PRO A 134 7.46 46.92 -6.10
N THR A 135 6.73 46.46 -7.13
CA THR A 135 6.98 46.72 -8.53
C THR A 135 7.02 48.23 -8.81
N LEU A 136 8.17 48.75 -9.25
CA LEU A 136 8.17 50.01 -9.99
C LEU A 136 7.70 49.70 -11.40
N THR A 137 6.58 50.32 -11.78
CA THR A 137 5.90 50.27 -13.07
C THR A 137 6.86 50.24 -14.26
N PHE A 138 6.74 49.23 -15.13
CA PHE A 138 7.43 49.20 -16.43
C PHE A 138 6.44 49.35 -17.58
N THR A 139 6.60 50.45 -18.31
CA THR A 139 6.05 50.71 -19.65
C THR A 139 6.59 49.68 -20.65
N PRO A 140 5.81 49.15 -21.60
CA PRO A 140 6.28 48.11 -22.51
C PRO A 140 7.20 48.69 -23.61
N GLY A 141 8.40 48.13 -23.73
CA GLY A 141 9.34 48.36 -24.84
C GLY A 141 10.13 47.07 -25.15
N PRO A 142 10.39 46.74 -26.43
CA PRO A 142 10.79 45.39 -26.81
C PRO A 142 12.28 45.07 -26.65
N THR A 143 12.52 43.84 -26.20
CA THR A 143 13.75 43.04 -26.30
C THR A 143 14.90 43.43 -25.38
N PHE A 144 15.05 42.70 -24.28
CA PHE A 144 16.32 42.58 -23.57
C PHE A 144 16.74 41.12 -23.46
N THR A 145 17.91 40.81 -24.03
CA THR A 145 18.76 39.69 -23.64
C THR A 145 19.16 39.88 -22.17
N PRO A 146 18.93 38.93 -21.25
CA PRO A 146 19.29 39.13 -19.86
C PRO A 146 20.81 39.00 -19.67
N THR A 147 21.50 40.14 -19.61
CA THR A 147 22.82 40.22 -18.97
C THR A 147 22.58 40.26 -17.46
N ILE A 148 22.88 39.15 -16.77
CA ILE A 148 22.77 39.07 -15.32
C ILE A 148 24.05 39.66 -14.70
N THR A 149 23.96 40.92 -14.26
CA THR A 149 24.93 41.47 -13.31
C THR A 149 24.55 40.97 -11.92
N ALA A 150 25.38 40.11 -11.34
CA ALA A 150 25.21 39.62 -9.98
C ALA A 150 25.54 40.73 -8.97
N THR A 151 24.53 41.48 -8.54
CA THR A 151 24.64 42.30 -7.33
C THR A 151 24.36 41.39 -6.14
N VAL A 152 25.42 41.01 -5.42
CA VAL A 152 25.31 40.40 -4.09
C VAL A 152 24.72 41.46 -3.15
N VAL A 153 23.41 41.40 -2.92
CA VAL A 153 22.77 42.21 -1.88
C VAL A 153 23.14 41.56 -0.55
N ALA A 154 23.86 42.30 0.30
CA ALA A 154 24.15 41.89 1.66
C ALA A 154 22.85 41.51 2.41
N PRO A 155 22.85 40.50 3.29
CA PRO A 155 21.67 40.13 4.05
C PRO A 155 21.19 41.34 4.85
N GLN A 156 20.02 41.86 4.51
CA GLN A 156 19.36 42.87 5.32
C GLN A 156 18.90 42.17 6.58
N THR A 157 19.53 42.48 7.72
CA THR A 157 19.05 42.08 9.04
C THR A 157 17.76 42.85 9.30
N VAL A 158 16.63 42.26 8.88
CA VAL A 158 15.31 42.72 9.30
C VAL A 158 15.27 42.51 10.81
N ALA A 159 15.15 43.59 11.58
CA ALA A 159 14.90 43.48 13.01
C ALA A 159 13.50 42.87 13.18
N TRP A 160 13.44 41.61 13.63
CA TRP A 160 12.19 40.92 13.88
C TRP A 160 11.65 41.35 15.24
N ASP A 161 10.34 41.58 15.33
CA ASP A 161 9.64 41.85 16.58
C ASP A 161 8.94 40.56 17.06
N PRO A 162 9.44 39.92 18.14
CA PRO A 162 8.84 38.71 18.70
C PRO A 162 7.38 38.90 19.14
N GLU A 163 7.00 40.09 19.59
CA GLU A 163 5.63 40.39 20.03
C GLU A 163 4.66 40.40 18.85
N GLU A 164 5.08 40.97 17.72
CA GLU A 164 4.29 41.00 16.50
C GLU A 164 4.10 39.60 15.91
N LEU A 165 5.13 38.74 15.89
CA LEU A 165 5.00 37.35 15.46
C LEU A 165 4.05 36.55 16.36
N LEU A 166 4.13 36.75 17.68
CA LEU A 166 3.21 36.12 18.63
C LEU A 166 1.77 36.58 18.41
N ARG A 167 1.56 37.89 18.15
CA ARG A 167 0.26 38.47 17.87
C ARG A 167 -0.35 37.90 16.58
N GLN A 168 0.41 37.88 15.48
CA GLN A 168 0.00 37.31 14.21
C GLN A 168 -0.31 35.82 14.33
N GLY A 169 0.54 35.06 15.03
CA GLY A 169 0.32 33.64 15.28
C GLY A 169 -1.00 33.37 16.01
N ARG A 170 -1.27 34.12 17.10
CA ARG A 170 -2.55 34.03 17.83
C ARG A 170 -3.76 34.38 16.97
N GLU A 171 -3.67 35.43 16.18
CA GLU A 171 -4.73 35.87 15.26
C GLU A 171 -5.03 34.80 14.21
N ALA A 172 -4.00 34.22 13.61
CA ALA A 172 -4.13 33.12 12.64
C ALA A 172 -4.77 31.87 13.28
N ILE A 173 -4.34 31.46 14.48
CA ILE A 173 -5.01 30.37 15.21
C ILE A 173 -6.47 30.71 15.51
N GLY A 174 -6.76 31.93 15.94
CA GLY A 174 -8.11 32.40 16.31
C GLY A 174 -9.08 32.44 15.12
N THR A 175 -8.58 32.73 13.91
CA THR A 175 -9.37 32.75 12.66
C THR A 175 -9.47 31.38 11.99
N GLY A 176 -8.81 30.35 12.55
CA GLY A 176 -8.79 29.00 11.99
C GLY A 176 -7.74 28.78 10.91
N ALA A 177 -6.85 29.75 10.66
CA ALA A 177 -5.65 29.61 9.85
C ALA A 177 -4.55 28.87 10.64
N TYR A 178 -4.87 27.65 11.08
CA TYR A 178 -4.01 26.88 12.00
C TYR A 178 -2.62 26.61 11.44
N GLU A 179 -2.53 26.33 10.13
CA GLU A 179 -1.26 26.10 9.43
C GLU A 179 -0.35 27.34 9.49
N GLU A 180 -0.88 28.51 9.11
CA GLU A 180 -0.16 29.78 9.16
C GLU A 180 0.21 30.17 10.59
N GLY A 181 -0.71 30.03 11.54
CA GLY A 181 -0.45 30.35 12.94
C GLY A 181 0.63 29.48 13.57
N VAL A 182 0.64 28.17 13.29
CA VAL A 182 1.72 27.27 13.75
C VAL A 182 3.05 27.68 13.11
N ASP A 183 3.08 27.95 11.81
CA ASP A 183 4.33 28.33 11.12
C ASP A 183 4.92 29.64 11.69
N LEU A 184 4.08 30.64 11.98
CA LEU A 184 4.50 31.89 12.62
C LEU A 184 5.07 31.67 14.03
N LEU A 185 4.41 30.82 14.83
CA LEU A 185 4.83 30.54 16.20
C LEU A 185 6.09 29.66 16.25
N GLN A 186 6.29 28.77 15.30
CA GLN A 186 7.53 28.00 15.17
C GLN A 186 8.70 28.87 14.70
N ALA A 187 8.45 29.82 13.79
CA ALA A 187 9.45 30.83 13.43
C ALA A 187 9.84 31.68 14.66
N LEU A 188 8.87 32.04 15.50
CA LEU A 188 9.11 32.73 16.77
C LEU A 188 9.96 31.89 17.73
N GLU A 189 9.66 30.60 17.93
CA GLU A 189 10.45 29.70 18.78
C GLU A 189 11.91 29.57 18.27
N ALA A 190 12.11 29.53 16.96
CA ALA A 190 13.44 29.44 16.35
C ALA A 190 14.25 30.75 16.48
N LEU A 191 13.60 31.89 16.29
CA LEU A 191 14.27 33.21 16.29
C LEU A 191 14.49 33.75 17.71
N ALA A 192 13.59 33.47 18.64
CA ALA A 192 13.61 33.98 20.01
C ALA A 192 13.17 32.89 21.01
N PRO A 193 14.02 31.87 21.28
CA PRO A 193 13.65 30.69 22.05
C PRO A 193 13.22 30.97 23.49
N ASP A 194 13.70 32.08 24.08
CA ASP A 194 13.36 32.47 25.46
C ASP A 194 12.08 33.34 25.54
N TYR A 195 11.55 33.82 24.41
CA TYR A 195 10.41 34.74 24.39
C TYR A 195 9.08 34.00 24.56
N ALA A 196 8.42 34.21 25.71
CA ALA A 196 7.09 33.66 26.02
C ALA A 196 6.98 32.14 25.73
N SER A 197 8.06 31.39 25.95
CA SER A 197 8.26 30.03 25.43
C SER A 197 7.14 29.05 25.80
N GLU A 198 6.67 29.08 27.05
CA GLU A 198 5.53 28.27 27.50
C GLU A 198 4.26 28.60 26.71
N THR A 199 3.93 29.88 26.59
CA THR A 199 2.75 30.33 25.85
C THR A 199 2.84 30.01 24.35
N VAL A 200 4.02 30.17 23.74
CA VAL A 200 4.25 29.81 22.33
C VAL A 200 4.05 28.31 22.13
N ARG A 201 4.61 27.48 23.00
CA ARG A 201 4.50 26.02 22.96
C ARG A 201 3.05 25.55 23.09
N GLU A 202 2.28 26.14 24.00
CA GLU A 202 0.86 25.86 24.18
C GLU A 202 0.02 26.25 22.95
N LEU A 203 0.30 27.42 22.35
CA LEU A 203 -0.39 27.87 21.15
C LEU A 203 -0.09 26.99 19.94
N ILE A 204 1.16 26.55 19.78
CA ILE A 204 1.54 25.59 18.73
C ILE A 204 0.78 24.28 18.93
N LEU A 205 0.76 23.73 20.17
CA LEU A 205 -0.01 22.53 20.48
C LEU A 205 -1.51 22.72 20.16
N ASN A 206 -2.09 23.87 20.50
CA ASN A 206 -3.49 24.17 20.20
C ASN A 206 -3.75 24.24 18.69
N GLY A 207 -2.89 24.92 17.93
CA GLY A 207 -2.98 25.02 16.48
C GLY A 207 -2.91 23.66 15.80
N LEU A 208 -1.89 22.86 16.14
CA LEU A 208 -1.68 21.53 15.57
C LEU A 208 -2.84 20.57 15.87
N THR A 209 -3.36 20.58 17.09
CA THR A 209 -4.48 19.71 17.46
C THR A 209 -5.76 20.07 16.70
N ARG A 210 -6.07 21.36 16.56
CA ARG A 210 -7.23 21.82 15.77
C ARG A 210 -7.04 21.56 14.27
N GLN A 211 -5.83 21.75 13.76
CA GLN A 211 -5.47 21.43 12.38
C GLN A 211 -5.67 19.93 12.11
N ALA A 212 -5.09 19.05 12.94
CA ALA A 212 -5.21 17.61 12.81
C ALA A 212 -6.67 17.16 12.83
N GLN A 213 -7.48 17.66 13.78
CA GLN A 213 -8.92 17.37 13.84
C GLN A 213 -9.64 17.73 12.55
N ARG A 214 -9.35 18.91 11.98
CA ARG A 214 -9.96 19.34 10.71
C ARG A 214 -9.54 18.43 9.55
N LEU A 215 -8.26 18.10 9.46
CA LEU A 215 -7.72 17.25 8.39
C LEU A 215 -8.22 15.81 8.47
N PHE A 216 -8.37 15.23 9.67
CA PHE A 216 -8.97 13.91 9.83
C PHE A 216 -10.44 13.88 9.41
N ARG A 217 -11.21 14.92 9.77
CA ARG A 217 -12.62 15.03 9.41
C ARG A 217 -12.86 15.15 7.90
N SER A 218 -12.02 15.88 7.17
CA SER A 218 -12.08 15.84 5.70
C SER A 218 -11.58 14.50 5.16
N GLY A 219 -10.47 14.04 5.72
CA GLY A 219 -9.70 12.84 5.34
C GLY A 219 -9.26 12.75 3.88
N GLU A 220 -9.27 13.87 3.17
CA GLU A 220 -8.53 14.02 1.91
C GLU A 220 -7.03 14.17 2.18
N ARG A 221 -6.67 14.74 3.34
CA ARG A 221 -5.31 15.09 3.75
C ARG A 221 -4.85 14.29 4.97
N LEU A 222 -5.17 12.99 5.03
CA LEU A 222 -4.86 12.13 6.20
C LEU A 222 -3.36 12.09 6.53
N ALA A 223 -2.48 12.05 5.53
CA ALA A 223 -1.04 12.05 5.73
C ALA A 223 -0.58 13.31 6.48
N GLU A 224 -1.20 14.44 6.20
CA GLU A 224 -0.90 15.70 6.88
C GLU A 224 -1.53 15.78 8.27
N ALA A 225 -2.71 15.18 8.46
CA ALA A 225 -3.31 15.03 9.79
C ALA A 225 -2.39 14.21 10.71
N ILE A 226 -1.77 13.15 10.18
CA ILE A 226 -0.77 12.33 10.87
C ILE A 226 0.45 13.19 11.25
N LEU A 227 0.98 13.97 10.31
CA LEU A 227 2.12 14.86 10.54
C LEU A 227 1.85 15.93 11.60
N ALA A 228 0.70 16.60 11.51
CA ALA A 228 0.29 17.59 12.51
C ALA A 228 0.13 16.94 13.90
N THR A 229 -0.35 15.70 13.96
CA THR A 229 -0.45 14.94 15.21
C THR A 229 0.93 14.54 15.76
N ASP A 230 1.86 14.09 14.91
CA ASP A 230 3.25 13.79 15.29
C ASP A 230 3.96 15.02 15.86
N GLU A 231 3.71 16.16 15.24
CA GLU A 231 4.19 17.44 15.73
C GLU A 231 3.57 17.77 17.09
N ALA A 232 2.25 17.68 17.23
CA ALA A 232 1.56 17.90 18.51
C ALA A 232 2.13 17.02 19.63
N ILE A 233 2.49 15.76 19.34
CA ILE A 233 3.14 14.85 20.29
C ILE A 233 4.47 15.42 20.81
N ARG A 234 5.30 16.01 19.93
CA ARG A 234 6.55 16.69 20.35
C ARG A 234 6.29 17.90 21.23
N TYR A 235 5.16 18.57 21.05
CA TYR A 235 4.72 19.71 21.84
C TYR A 235 3.96 19.33 23.13
N GLY A 236 3.79 18.03 23.42
CA GLY A 236 3.20 17.56 24.67
C GLY A 236 1.76 17.07 24.55
N LEU A 237 1.30 16.69 23.35
CA LEU A 237 -0.01 16.03 23.19
C LEU A 237 -0.08 14.77 24.07
N SER A 238 -1.06 14.78 24.98
CA SER A 238 -1.27 13.72 25.96
C SER A 238 -1.44 12.35 25.31
N ALA A 239 -1.00 11.31 26.02
CA ALA A 239 -1.02 9.92 25.56
C ALA A 239 -2.45 9.36 25.38
N ASP A 240 -3.41 9.88 26.14
CA ASP A 240 -4.83 9.52 26.09
C ASP A 240 -5.63 10.31 25.04
N SER A 241 -4.99 11.22 24.30
CA SER A 241 -5.66 12.00 23.26
C SER A 241 -6.20 11.09 22.15
N GLY A 242 -7.48 11.23 21.82
CA GLY A 242 -8.11 10.53 20.70
C GLY A 242 -7.42 10.77 19.35
N LEU A 243 -6.68 11.88 19.19
CA LEU A 243 -5.89 12.15 17.98
C LEU A 243 -4.77 11.12 17.77
N ARG A 244 -4.19 10.56 18.84
CA ARG A 244 -3.17 9.52 18.73
C ARG A 244 -3.74 8.22 18.18
N TYR A 245 -4.96 7.88 18.61
CA TYR A 245 -5.69 6.74 18.06
C TYR A 245 -6.06 6.98 16.59
N GLU A 246 -6.63 8.16 16.28
CA GLU A 246 -6.99 8.55 14.92
C GLU A 246 -5.79 8.51 13.97
N ARG A 247 -4.61 8.99 14.41
CA ARG A 247 -3.34 8.90 13.68
C ARG A 247 -2.96 7.45 13.37
N TYR A 248 -3.05 6.55 14.35
CA TYR A 248 -2.73 5.14 14.15
C TYR A 248 -3.65 4.49 13.12
N VAL A 249 -4.97 4.70 13.24
CA VAL A 249 -5.95 4.16 12.30
C VAL A 249 -5.77 4.75 10.89
N ALA A 250 -5.53 6.05 10.78
CA ALA A 250 -5.27 6.71 9.50
C ALA A 250 -4.00 6.17 8.81
N ALA A 251 -2.95 5.86 9.57
CA ALA A 251 -1.73 5.27 9.02
C ALA A 251 -2.00 3.86 8.46
N LEU A 252 -2.74 3.03 9.18
CA LEU A 252 -3.20 1.71 8.70
C LEU A 252 -4.07 1.85 7.44
N TYR A 253 -4.95 2.84 7.39
CA TYR A 253 -5.79 3.11 6.22
C TYR A 253 -4.96 3.51 4.99
N LEU A 254 -4.01 4.42 5.13
CA LEU A 254 -3.14 4.82 4.02
C LEU A 254 -2.25 3.66 3.54
N ASP A 255 -1.71 2.85 4.44
CA ASP A 255 -0.97 1.63 4.09
C ASP A 255 -1.87 0.67 3.29
N ALA A 256 -3.03 0.30 3.83
CA ALA A 256 -3.97 -0.60 3.17
C ALA A 256 -4.41 -0.09 1.79
N ARG A 257 -4.68 1.22 1.66
CA ARG A 257 -5.00 1.87 0.38
C ARG A 257 -3.86 1.76 -0.63
N SER A 258 -2.61 1.90 -0.19
CA SER A 258 -1.44 1.77 -1.07
C SER A 258 -1.31 0.35 -1.65
N GLN A 259 -1.67 -0.67 -0.86
CA GLN A 259 -1.57 -2.08 -1.26
C GLN A 259 -2.62 -2.49 -2.30
N ILE A 260 -3.74 -1.77 -2.42
CA ILE A 260 -4.81 -2.09 -3.40
C ILE A 260 -4.25 -2.13 -4.83
N SER A 261 -3.32 -1.23 -5.16
CA SER A 261 -2.70 -1.20 -6.49
C SER A 261 -1.81 -2.42 -6.80
N ARG A 262 -1.37 -3.14 -5.76
CA ARG A 262 -0.58 -4.37 -5.87
C ARG A 262 -1.46 -5.62 -6.00
N GLY A 263 -2.78 -5.47 -5.88
CA GLY A 263 -3.76 -6.54 -6.04
C GLY A 263 -4.35 -7.06 -4.73
N PRO A 264 -5.31 -7.99 -4.83
CA PRO A 264 -6.11 -8.45 -3.70
C PRO A 264 -5.30 -9.24 -2.66
N ALA A 265 -4.34 -10.06 -3.10
CA ALA A 265 -3.50 -10.87 -2.20
C ALA A 265 -2.67 -10.00 -1.23
N ALA A 266 -2.18 -8.84 -1.69
CA ALA A 266 -1.44 -7.90 -0.85
C ALA A 266 -2.33 -7.01 0.02
N SER A 267 -3.49 -6.60 -0.50
CA SER A 267 -4.36 -5.62 0.17
C SER A 267 -5.28 -6.20 1.24
N ILE A 268 -5.73 -7.45 1.08
CA ILE A 268 -6.66 -8.09 2.03
C ILE A 268 -6.09 -8.20 3.45
N PRO A 269 -4.84 -8.65 3.67
CA PRO A 269 -4.25 -8.69 5.01
C PRO A 269 -4.20 -7.31 5.67
N ALA A 270 -3.80 -6.27 4.93
CA ALA A 270 -3.73 -4.90 5.43
C ALA A 270 -5.12 -4.32 5.77
N LEU A 271 -6.09 -4.53 4.88
CA LEU A 271 -7.48 -4.11 5.11
C LEU A 271 -8.12 -4.86 6.28
N ARG A 272 -7.79 -6.15 6.48
CA ARG A 272 -8.27 -6.95 7.62
C ARG A 272 -7.71 -6.43 8.94
N ALA A 273 -6.40 -6.20 9.01
CA ALA A 273 -5.78 -5.61 10.20
C ALA A 273 -6.41 -4.26 10.57
N LEU A 274 -6.69 -3.41 9.58
CA LEU A 274 -7.42 -2.17 9.80
C LEU A 274 -8.87 -2.41 10.26
N TYR A 275 -9.59 -3.34 9.64
CA TYR A 275 -10.99 -3.64 9.98
C TYR A 275 -11.14 -4.20 11.40
N GLU A 276 -10.17 -4.97 11.89
CA GLU A 276 -10.15 -5.49 13.26
C GLU A 276 -10.02 -4.38 14.30
N VAL A 277 -9.26 -3.32 13.99
CA VAL A 277 -9.06 -2.18 14.89
C VAL A 277 -10.20 -1.17 14.78
N ALA A 278 -10.60 -0.81 13.56
CA ALA A 278 -11.52 0.28 13.30
C ALA A 278 -12.54 -0.09 12.20
N PRO A 279 -13.50 -0.98 12.50
CA PRO A 279 -14.46 -1.49 11.50
C PRO A 279 -15.42 -0.41 10.97
N GLY A 280 -15.63 0.66 11.74
CA GLY A 280 -16.46 1.82 11.37
C GLY A 280 -15.67 2.99 10.78
N TYR A 281 -14.36 2.84 10.54
CA TYR A 281 -13.54 3.95 10.05
C TYR A 281 -14.08 4.49 8.72
N ARG A 282 -14.20 5.81 8.62
CA ARG A 282 -14.71 6.54 7.44
C ARG A 282 -16.09 6.03 7.02
N ASP A 283 -17.02 6.04 7.97
CA ASP A 283 -18.40 5.60 7.78
C ASP A 283 -18.53 4.16 7.24
N GLY A 284 -17.58 3.30 7.60
CA GLY A 284 -17.53 1.91 7.18
C GLY A 284 -16.95 1.67 5.78
N GLU A 285 -16.28 2.66 5.18
CA GLU A 285 -15.60 2.51 3.88
C GLU A 285 -14.67 1.30 3.85
N VAL A 286 -13.94 1.05 4.95
CA VAL A 286 -13.01 -0.09 5.09
C VAL A 286 -13.70 -1.43 4.82
N ARG A 287 -14.94 -1.60 5.30
CA ARG A 287 -15.74 -2.81 5.07
C ARG A 287 -16.00 -3.01 3.58
N GLY A 288 -16.33 -1.94 2.88
CA GLY A 288 -16.58 -1.94 1.43
C GLY A 288 -15.32 -2.26 0.63
N LEU A 289 -14.18 -1.65 0.99
CA LEU A 289 -12.89 -1.94 0.36
C LEU A 289 -12.49 -3.41 0.53
N LEU A 290 -12.60 -3.95 1.74
CA LEU A 290 -12.25 -5.34 2.04
C LEU A 290 -13.16 -6.32 1.26
N ALA A 291 -14.47 -6.07 1.25
CA ALA A 291 -15.42 -6.85 0.46
C ALA A 291 -15.09 -6.81 -1.04
N GLY A 292 -14.74 -5.62 -1.55
CA GLY A 292 -14.34 -5.42 -2.94
C GLY A 292 -13.06 -6.19 -3.31
N GLN A 293 -12.05 -6.20 -2.43
CA GLN A 293 -10.82 -6.96 -2.68
C GLN A 293 -11.04 -8.47 -2.64
N HIS A 294 -11.89 -8.97 -1.74
CA HIS A 294 -12.29 -10.38 -1.76
C HIS A 294 -12.99 -10.76 -3.08
N ALA A 295 -13.92 -9.91 -3.56
CA ALA A 295 -14.59 -10.13 -4.83
C ALA A 295 -13.64 -10.06 -6.04
N ALA A 296 -12.62 -9.21 -5.99
CA ALA A 296 -11.58 -9.12 -7.03
C ALA A 296 -10.66 -10.35 -7.03
N TRP A 297 -10.32 -10.88 -5.85
CA TRP A 297 -9.56 -12.13 -5.75
C TRP A 297 -10.34 -13.30 -6.35
N ALA A 298 -11.63 -13.39 -6.07
CA ALA A 298 -12.47 -14.43 -6.63
C ALA A 298 -12.47 -14.44 -8.17
N GLU A 299 -12.50 -13.26 -8.81
CA GLU A 299 -12.41 -13.17 -10.28
C GLU A 299 -11.07 -13.67 -10.81
N GLN A 300 -9.98 -13.33 -10.12
CA GLN A 300 -8.66 -13.82 -10.50
C GLN A 300 -8.61 -15.36 -10.40
N LEU A 301 -9.12 -15.93 -9.31
CA LEU A 301 -9.16 -17.38 -9.09
C LEU A 301 -10.04 -18.10 -10.12
N LEU A 302 -11.18 -17.52 -10.51
CA LEU A 302 -12.01 -18.06 -11.60
C LEU A 302 -11.26 -18.06 -12.93
N THR A 303 -10.51 -16.99 -13.21
CA THR A 303 -9.67 -16.89 -14.41
C THR A 303 -8.54 -17.92 -14.41
N GLU A 304 -7.98 -18.22 -13.24
CA GLU A 304 -6.94 -19.24 -13.01
C GLU A 304 -7.50 -20.67 -13.00
N GLY A 305 -8.83 -20.84 -13.04
CA GLY A 305 -9.48 -22.14 -13.05
C GLY A 305 -9.65 -22.79 -11.68
N ASP A 306 -9.61 -22.00 -10.59
CA ASP A 306 -9.89 -22.44 -9.21
C ASP A 306 -11.24 -21.89 -8.69
N PRO A 307 -12.37 -22.46 -9.13
CA PRO A 307 -13.69 -22.01 -8.72
C PRO A 307 -13.99 -22.29 -7.23
N CYS A 308 -13.33 -23.26 -6.61
CA CYS A 308 -13.54 -23.60 -5.21
C CYS A 308 -12.95 -22.52 -4.28
N ALA A 309 -11.70 -22.09 -4.53
CA ALA A 309 -11.13 -20.98 -3.79
C ALA A 309 -11.87 -19.67 -4.07
N ALA A 310 -12.32 -19.44 -5.31
CA ALA A 310 -13.13 -18.27 -5.66
C ALA A 310 -14.43 -18.20 -4.86
N HIS A 311 -15.12 -19.32 -4.70
CA HIS A 311 -16.33 -19.42 -3.88
C HIS A 311 -16.07 -18.98 -2.42
N GLU A 312 -14.98 -19.43 -1.80
CA GLU A 312 -14.62 -19.02 -0.43
C GLU A 312 -14.40 -17.50 -0.34
N GLN A 313 -13.71 -16.90 -1.30
CA GLN A 313 -13.49 -15.45 -1.32
C GLN A 313 -14.81 -14.67 -1.46
N LEU A 314 -15.74 -15.14 -2.29
CA LEU A 314 -17.06 -14.52 -2.43
C LEU A 314 -17.90 -14.65 -1.16
N GLN A 315 -17.77 -15.76 -0.43
CA GLN A 315 -18.39 -15.88 0.89
C GLN A 315 -17.85 -14.83 1.87
N GLN A 316 -16.53 -14.63 1.91
CA GLN A 316 -15.93 -13.58 2.76
C GLN A 316 -16.44 -12.19 2.37
N ALA A 317 -16.57 -11.91 1.08
CA ALA A 317 -17.14 -10.64 0.61
C ALA A 317 -18.60 -10.44 1.07
N LEU A 318 -19.42 -11.50 1.03
CA LEU A 318 -20.84 -11.45 1.43
C LEU A 318 -21.04 -11.32 2.93
N VAL A 319 -20.14 -11.85 3.76
CA VAL A 319 -20.13 -11.62 5.21
C VAL A 319 -19.96 -10.13 5.52
N LEU A 320 -19.12 -9.45 4.74
CA LEU A 320 -18.85 -8.03 4.90
C LEU A 320 -19.94 -7.15 4.27
N ARG A 321 -20.53 -7.58 3.15
CA ARG A 321 -21.53 -6.78 2.44
C ARG A 321 -22.49 -7.68 1.67
N ALA A 322 -23.76 -7.67 2.07
CA ALA A 322 -24.82 -8.33 1.32
C ALA A 322 -24.98 -7.65 -0.06
N ASP A 323 -24.84 -8.44 -1.11
CA ASP A 323 -24.91 -7.98 -2.50
C ASP A 323 -25.42 -9.13 -3.38
N ALA A 324 -26.51 -8.92 -4.11
CA ALA A 324 -27.16 -9.97 -4.88
C ALA A 324 -26.30 -10.46 -6.06
N ALA A 325 -25.52 -9.57 -6.69
CA ALA A 325 -24.64 -9.95 -7.78
C ALA A 325 -23.46 -10.79 -7.28
N LEU A 326 -22.91 -10.46 -6.10
CA LEU A 326 -21.89 -11.30 -5.46
C LEU A 326 -22.47 -12.65 -5.01
N ALA A 327 -23.72 -12.70 -4.54
CA ALA A 327 -24.39 -13.94 -4.18
C ALA A 327 -24.59 -14.86 -5.40
N GLN A 328 -25.00 -14.30 -6.53
CA GLN A 328 -25.12 -15.06 -7.79
C GLN A 328 -23.76 -15.60 -8.24
N ARG A 329 -22.71 -14.76 -8.26
CA ARG A 329 -21.35 -15.19 -8.62
C ARG A 329 -20.81 -16.28 -7.70
N ARG A 330 -21.13 -16.21 -6.39
CA ARG A 330 -20.78 -17.26 -5.43
C ARG A 330 -21.44 -18.58 -5.82
N ASP A 331 -22.72 -18.55 -6.17
CA ASP A 331 -23.48 -19.75 -6.51
C ASP A 331 -22.99 -20.38 -7.83
N GLU A 332 -22.63 -19.55 -8.82
CA GLU A 332 -21.98 -19.99 -10.06
C GLU A 332 -20.62 -20.64 -9.79
N ALA A 333 -19.77 -20.00 -8.98
CA ALA A 333 -18.47 -20.57 -8.56
C ALA A 333 -18.64 -21.90 -7.81
N ASN A 334 -19.65 -22.03 -6.95
CA ASN A 334 -19.96 -23.27 -6.24
C ASN A 334 -20.37 -24.39 -7.21
N GLN A 335 -21.18 -24.09 -8.22
CA GLN A 335 -21.58 -25.09 -9.24
C GLN A 335 -20.37 -25.59 -10.02
N LEU A 336 -19.49 -24.68 -10.46
CA LEU A 336 -18.25 -25.04 -11.16
C LEU A 336 -17.31 -25.87 -10.28
N CYS A 337 -17.20 -25.51 -9.00
CA CYS A 337 -16.43 -26.26 -8.01
C CYS A 337 -16.96 -27.70 -7.86
N GLN A 338 -18.28 -27.89 -7.76
CA GLN A 338 -18.89 -29.23 -7.62
C GLN A 338 -18.76 -30.10 -8.88
N GLN A 339 -18.69 -29.49 -10.05
CA GLN A 339 -18.52 -30.20 -11.32
C GLN A 339 -17.05 -30.60 -11.59
N GLY A 340 -16.10 -30.12 -10.78
CA GLY A 340 -14.66 -30.37 -10.97
C GLY A 340 -14.11 -29.76 -12.26
N VAL A 341 -14.78 -28.73 -12.81
CA VAL A 341 -14.38 -28.07 -14.04
C VAL A 341 -13.29 -27.05 -13.71
N THR A 342 -12.07 -27.31 -14.16
CA THR A 342 -11.04 -26.28 -14.26
C THR A 342 -11.34 -25.42 -15.48
N LEU A 343 -11.65 -24.14 -15.30
CA LEU A 343 -11.88 -23.22 -16.41
C LEU A 343 -10.58 -23.07 -17.24
N PRO A 344 -10.62 -23.17 -18.57
CA PRO A 344 -9.43 -23.06 -19.39
C PRO A 344 -8.93 -21.60 -19.47
N GLY A 345 -7.96 -21.25 -18.65
CA GLY A 345 -7.09 -20.08 -18.84
C GLY A 345 -5.88 -20.47 -19.72
N GLN A 346 -5.90 -20.04 -20.98
CA GLN A 346 -4.83 -20.21 -22.00
C GLN A 346 -4.19 -21.60 -22.10
N GLN A 347 -4.80 -22.45 -22.94
CA GLN A 347 -4.06 -23.53 -23.59
C GLN A 347 -2.86 -22.90 -24.35
N PRO A 348 -1.60 -23.34 -24.12
CA PRO A 348 -0.52 -23.09 -25.06
C PRO A 348 -0.99 -23.50 -26.46
N PRO A 349 -0.60 -22.79 -27.54
CA PRO A 349 -1.10 -23.08 -28.88
C PRO A 349 -0.94 -24.58 -29.17
N ALA A 350 -2.05 -25.21 -29.56
CA ALA A 350 -2.12 -26.62 -29.90
C ALA A 350 -1.14 -26.89 -31.04
N GLY A 351 0.04 -27.43 -30.71
CA GLY A 351 1.12 -27.61 -31.67
C GLY A 351 2.51 -27.75 -31.06
N ALA A 352 2.66 -28.47 -29.95
CA ALA A 352 3.94 -29.09 -29.62
C ALA A 352 3.69 -30.58 -29.38
N THR A 353 3.70 -31.31 -30.48
CA THR A 353 3.77 -32.77 -30.51
C THR A 353 4.89 -33.26 -29.60
N LEU A 354 4.55 -34.04 -28.58
CA LEU A 354 5.28 -35.26 -28.29
C LEU A 354 4.26 -36.40 -28.32
N GLU A 355 4.11 -36.98 -29.52
CA GLU A 355 4.10 -38.44 -29.66
C GLU A 355 5.14 -39.04 -28.70
N THR A 356 4.95 -40.16 -28.03
CA THR A 356 3.99 -41.26 -28.10
C THR A 356 4.25 -42.10 -26.85
N GLY A 357 3.23 -42.76 -26.29
CA GLY A 357 3.47 -43.81 -25.30
C GLY A 357 2.42 -44.00 -24.21
N ALA A 358 1.15 -44.02 -24.60
CA ALA A 358 0.16 -45.03 -24.19
C ALA A 358 0.77 -46.28 -23.49
N TYR A 359 0.24 -46.89 -22.42
CA TYR A 359 -1.02 -46.72 -21.68
C TYR A 359 -1.10 -47.89 -20.64
N ILE A 360 -1.89 -47.74 -19.56
CA ILE A 360 -2.65 -48.76 -18.75
C ILE A 360 -1.96 -50.07 -18.27
N GLY A 361 -2.22 -50.58 -17.07
CA GLY A 361 -3.27 -50.24 -16.10
C GLY A 361 -3.26 -51.23 -14.92
N ALA A 362 -3.85 -50.79 -13.82
CA ALA A 362 -4.36 -51.66 -12.76
C ALA A 362 -5.48 -52.58 -13.33
N PRO A 363 -5.83 -53.71 -12.67
CA PRO A 363 -6.70 -53.71 -11.48
C PRO A 363 -6.28 -54.81 -10.47
N GLY A 364 -6.77 -54.99 -9.25
CA GLY A 364 -7.89 -54.46 -8.47
C GLY A 364 -8.22 -55.52 -7.39
N GLY A 365 -8.75 -55.09 -6.24
CA GLY A 365 -9.67 -55.90 -5.41
C GLY A 365 -9.07 -56.85 -4.37
N GLY A 366 -9.21 -56.44 -3.10
CA GLY A 366 -9.03 -57.25 -1.88
C GLY A 366 -9.29 -56.39 -0.66
#